data_AF-A0A5N5SV32-F1
#
_entry.id   AF-A0A5N5SV32-F1
#
_cell.length_a   1.000
_cell.length_b   1.000
_cell.length_c   1.000
_cell.angle_alpha   90.00
_cell.angle_beta   90.00
_cell.angle_gamma   90.00
#
_symmetry.space_group_name_H-M   'P 1'
#
loop_
_entity.id
_entity.type
_entity.pdbx_description
1 polymer ?
#
loop_
_entity_poly.entity_id
_entity_poly.type
_entity_poly.pdbx_seq_one_letter_code
_entity_poly.pdbx_strand_id
1 'polypeptide(L)'
;MRSVTCLMRTDLSDDSCLGSPRPSTVRSCTGNSECGGKWFTGPWSECNVSCGTGREIRDVKCLELKKNRWNVVSDSRCRSDQKPSVSRECILETCRPEWFTSEWST
;
A
#
# COMPACT_ATOMS: atom_id res chain seq x y z
N MET A 1 -14.84 14.40 -1.62
CA MET A 1 -15.97 14.98 -0.85
C MET A 1 -16.34 13.99 0.22
N ARG A 2 -16.53 14.43 1.47
CA ARG A 2 -17.09 13.58 2.54
C ARG A 2 -18.39 14.21 3.04
N SER A 3 -19.38 13.38 3.36
CA SER A 3 -20.58 13.83 4.07
C SER A 3 -20.22 14.05 5.54
N VAL A 4 -20.68 15.17 6.10
CA VAL A 4 -20.58 15.48 7.53
C VAL A 4 -22.01 15.59 8.03
N THR A 5 -22.39 14.69 8.92
CA THR A 5 -23.73 14.60 9.50
C THR A 5 -23.62 14.83 11.00
N CYS A 6 -24.35 15.83 11.51
CA CYS A 6 -24.50 16.04 12.95
C CYS A 6 -25.43 14.93 13.48
N LEU A 7 -24.96 14.12 14.43
CA LEU A 7 -25.74 13.04 15.03
C LEU A 7 -25.79 13.24 16.55
N MET A 8 -26.99 13.49 17.08
CA MET A 8 -27.32 13.37 18.51
C MET A 8 -28.15 12.10 18.71
N ARG A 9 -28.00 11.45 19.86
CA ARG A 9 -28.73 10.21 20.19
C ARG A 9 -30.22 10.46 20.48
N THR A 10 -30.60 11.71 20.68
CA THR A 10 -31.96 12.15 20.99
C THR A 10 -32.24 13.48 20.29
N ASP A 11 -33.15 13.40 19.31
CA ASP A 11 -33.91 14.46 18.66
C ASP A 11 -33.28 15.32 17.52
N LEU A 12 -34.16 15.59 16.55
CA LEU A 12 -33.94 16.03 15.17
C LEU A 12 -33.79 17.55 15.06
N SER A 13 -32.69 18.12 15.54
CA SER A 13 -32.35 19.50 15.17
C SER A 13 -30.84 19.71 14.94
N ASP A 14 -30.53 20.23 13.74
CA ASP A 14 -29.19 20.65 13.30
C ASP A 14 -28.62 21.77 14.21
N ASP A 15 -29.48 22.37 15.03
CA ASP A 15 -29.16 23.38 16.05
C ASP A 15 -28.19 22.86 17.13
N SER A 16 -28.17 21.55 17.38
CA SER A 16 -27.33 20.94 18.42
C SER A 16 -25.82 21.09 18.13
N CYS A 17 -25.43 21.27 16.87
CA CYS A 17 -24.04 21.48 16.46
C CYS A 17 -23.68 22.97 16.31
N LEU A 18 -24.61 23.93 16.52
CA LEU A 18 -24.37 25.37 16.31
C LEU A 18 -23.30 25.98 17.21
N GLY A 19 -22.98 25.33 18.34
CA GLY A 19 -21.89 25.74 19.23
C GLY A 19 -20.50 25.30 18.77
N SER A 20 -20.40 24.47 17.73
CA SER A 20 -19.14 23.93 17.24
C SER A 20 -18.91 24.29 15.77
N PRO A 21 -17.68 24.64 15.37
CA PRO A 21 -17.39 24.93 13.97
C PRO A 21 -17.67 23.69 13.12
N ARG A 22 -18.58 23.83 12.14
CA ARG A 22 -18.92 22.75 11.19
C ARG A 22 -17.64 22.29 10.50
N PRO A 23 -17.29 20.98 10.57
CA PRO A 23 -16.12 20.47 9.88
C PRO A 23 -16.24 20.70 8.38
N SER A 24 -15.15 21.11 7.73
CA SER A 24 -15.15 21.33 6.28
C SER A 24 -15.51 20.03 5.54
N THR A 25 -16.58 20.08 4.74
CA THR A 25 -17.02 19.01 3.81
C THR A 25 -16.17 18.98 2.54
N VAL A 26 -15.50 20.11 2.28
CA VAL A 26 -14.56 20.32 1.19
C VAL A 26 -13.19 20.59 1.79
N ARG A 27 -12.21 19.78 1.40
CA ARG A 27 -10.80 20.10 1.60
C ARG A 27 -10.28 20.62 0.26
N SER A 28 -9.74 21.83 0.22
CA SER A 28 -8.94 22.25 -0.93
C SER A 28 -7.82 21.25 -1.11
N CYS A 29 -7.72 20.66 -2.30
CA CYS A 29 -6.47 20.00 -2.67
C CYS A 29 -5.42 21.11 -2.73
N THR A 30 -4.55 21.21 -1.72
CA THR A 30 -3.35 22.05 -1.83
C THR A 30 -2.49 21.44 -2.92
N GLY A 31 -2.66 21.90 -4.15
CA GLY A 31 -2.09 21.24 -5.32
C GLY A 31 -2.34 22.00 -6.61
N ASN A 32 -1.94 23.27 -6.66
CA ASN A 32 -1.49 23.88 -7.92
C ASN A 32 -0.02 23.49 -8.25
N SER A 33 0.58 22.60 -7.45
CA SER A 33 1.79 21.88 -7.78
C SER A 33 1.40 20.54 -8.39
N GLU A 34 2.09 20.12 -9.46
CA GLU A 34 2.05 18.75 -9.99
C GLU A 34 1.80 17.76 -8.85
N CYS A 35 0.71 16.99 -8.91
CA CYS A 35 0.50 15.89 -7.98
C CYS A 35 1.77 15.04 -8.01
N GLY A 36 2.57 15.09 -6.94
CA GLY A 36 3.81 14.35 -6.84
C GLY A 36 3.57 12.86 -7.09
N GLY A 37 4.64 12.14 -7.39
CA GLY A 37 4.57 10.72 -7.68
C GLY A 37 3.87 9.94 -6.56
N LYS A 38 3.14 8.90 -6.95
CA LYS A 38 2.53 7.92 -6.03
C LYS A 38 3.20 6.56 -6.20
N TRP A 39 3.33 5.83 -5.09
CA TRP A 39 3.83 4.46 -5.11
C TRP A 39 2.77 3.49 -5.61
N PHE A 40 3.19 2.58 -6.49
CA PHE A 40 2.39 1.47 -6.97
C PHE A 40 3.16 0.18 -6.74
N THR A 41 2.44 -0.88 -6.39
CA THR A 41 3.02 -2.19 -6.10
C THR A 41 2.45 -3.25 -7.03
N GLY A 42 3.32 -4.11 -7.55
CA GLY A 42 2.91 -5.34 -8.22
C GLY A 42 2.46 -6.42 -7.23
N PRO A 43 2.02 -7.58 -7.75
CA PRO A 43 1.79 -8.76 -6.92
C PRO A 43 3.11 -9.23 -6.27
N TRP A 44 2.98 -9.96 -5.16
CA TRP A 44 4.09 -10.69 -4.59
C TRP A 44 4.47 -11.86 -5.50
N SER A 45 5.77 -12.13 -5.60
CA SER A 45 6.30 -13.36 -6.18
C SER A 45 5.88 -14.56 -5.33
N GLU A 46 6.08 -15.75 -5.87
CA GLU A 46 6.09 -16.97 -5.07
C GLU A 46 7.22 -16.91 -4.03
N CYS A 47 7.04 -17.68 -2.97
CA CYS A 47 8.03 -17.86 -1.92
C CYS A 47 9.28 -18.51 -2.54
N ASN A 48 10.47 -17.96 -2.23
CA ASN A 48 11.72 -18.47 -2.79
C ASN A 48 12.14 -19.86 -2.27
N VAL A 49 11.43 -20.40 -1.28
CA VAL A 49 11.61 -21.74 -0.73
C VAL A 49 10.34 -22.55 -0.96
N SER A 50 10.48 -23.87 -1.00
CA SER A 50 9.37 -24.82 -1.06
C SER A 50 8.91 -25.29 0.33
N CYS A 51 9.66 -24.99 1.39
CA CYS A 51 9.36 -25.33 2.78
C CYS A 51 10.06 -24.36 3.75
N GLY A 52 9.55 -24.24 4.97
CA GLY A 52 10.10 -23.39 6.01
C GLY A 52 9.91 -21.89 5.76
N THR A 53 10.79 -21.08 6.34
CA THR A 53 10.76 -19.62 6.22
C THR A 53 11.56 -19.17 5.00
N GLY A 54 10.92 -18.42 4.13
CA GLY A 54 11.53 -17.82 2.94
C GLY A 54 11.18 -16.35 2.76
N ARG A 55 11.34 -15.88 1.53
CA ARG A 55 11.06 -14.50 1.14
C ARG A 55 10.30 -14.42 -0.17
N GLU A 56 9.32 -13.53 -0.20
CA GLU A 56 8.66 -13.08 -1.43
C GLU A 56 9.11 -11.66 -1.75
N ILE A 57 9.18 -11.34 -3.04
CA ILE A 57 9.54 -10.02 -3.55
C ILE A 57 8.41 -9.46 -4.40
N ARG A 58 8.31 -8.13 -4.50
CA ARG A 58 7.37 -7.48 -5.43
C ARG A 58 7.98 -6.25 -6.07
N ASP A 59 7.43 -5.88 -7.20
CA ASP A 59 7.73 -4.59 -7.82
C ASP A 59 7.13 -3.43 -7.02
N VAL A 60 7.92 -2.37 -6.83
CA VAL A 60 7.49 -1.10 -6.25
C VAL A 60 7.98 0.01 -7.15
N LYS A 61 7.07 0.76 -7.77
CA LYS A 61 7.40 1.82 -8.74
C LYS A 61 6.73 3.13 -8.36
N CYS A 62 7.45 4.23 -8.53
CA CYS A 62 6.90 5.57 -8.40
C CYS A 62 6.27 5.98 -9.74
N LEU A 63 4.97 6.30 -9.75
CA LEU A 63 4.27 6.78 -10.95
C LEU A 63 3.74 8.19 -10.76
N GLU A 64 3.87 9.02 -11.80
CA GLU A 64 3.35 10.39 -11.85
C GLU A 64 2.36 10.53 -13.02
N LEU A 65 1.25 11.23 -12.78
CA LEU A 65 0.23 11.47 -13.81
C LEU A 65 0.60 12.73 -14.61
N LYS A 66 1.12 12.56 -15.83
CA LYS A 66 1.40 13.67 -16.76
C LYS A 66 0.52 13.57 -17.99
N LYS A 67 -0.15 14.68 -18.34
CA LYS A 67 -1.03 14.76 -19.52
C LYS A 67 -2.03 13.59 -19.58
N ASN A 68 -2.65 13.27 -18.43
CA ASN A 68 -3.61 12.17 -18.27
C ASN A 68 -3.04 10.76 -18.55
N ARG A 69 -1.71 10.57 -18.43
CA ARG A 69 -1.03 9.27 -18.55
C ARG A 69 -0.11 9.02 -17.36
N TRP A 70 -0.11 7.80 -16.85
CA TRP A 70 0.80 7.38 -15.79
C TRP A 70 2.18 7.07 -16.37
N ASN A 71 3.21 7.67 -15.80
CA ASN A 71 4.60 7.44 -16.21
C ASN A 71 5.41 6.99 -15.01
N VAL A 72 6.27 5.99 -15.21
CA VAL A 72 7.26 5.60 -14.20
C VAL A 72 8.29 6.72 -14.09
N VAL A 73 8.52 7.19 -12.87
CA VAL A 73 9.46 8.27 -12.56
C VAL A 73 10.44 7.81 -11.48
N SER A 74 11.46 8.62 -11.21
CA SER A 74 12.40 8.36 -10.12
C SER A 74 11.68 8.29 -8.77
N ASP A 75 12.13 7.37 -7.91
CA ASP A 75 11.69 7.21 -6.51
C ASP A 75 11.68 8.52 -5.71
N SER A 76 12.57 9.47 -6.05
CA SER A 76 12.66 10.80 -5.44
C SER A 76 11.42 11.67 -5.65
N ARG A 77 10.60 11.37 -6.67
CA ARG A 77 9.32 12.07 -6.93
C ARG A 77 8.20 11.57 -6.03
N CYS A 78 8.38 10.42 -5.37
CA CYS A 78 7.46 9.87 -4.40
C CYS A 78 7.96 10.13 -2.98
N ARG A 79 7.03 10.15 -2.03
CA ARG A 79 7.32 10.28 -0.61
C ARG A 79 8.05 9.03 -0.08
N SER A 80 9.32 9.17 0.29
CA SER A 80 10.13 8.05 0.77
C SER A 80 9.56 7.41 2.05
N ASP A 81 8.91 8.19 2.91
CA ASP A 81 8.22 7.70 4.12
C ASP A 81 7.03 6.79 3.83
N GLN A 82 6.53 6.81 2.60
CA GLN A 82 5.40 6.00 2.16
C GLN A 82 5.83 4.85 1.23
N LYS A 83 7.14 4.64 1.03
CA LYS A 83 7.63 3.59 0.13
C LYS A 83 7.27 2.21 0.67
N PRO A 84 6.45 1.42 -0.04
CA PRO A 84 6.09 0.08 0.39
C PRO A 84 7.30 -0.87 0.39
N SER A 85 7.29 -1.87 1.27
CA SER A 85 8.34 -2.89 1.31
C SER A 85 8.42 -3.66 -0.01
N VAL A 86 9.64 -3.83 -0.53
CA VAL A 86 9.93 -4.64 -1.74
C VAL A 86 10.01 -6.13 -1.44
N SER A 87 10.14 -6.50 -0.17
CA SER A 87 10.27 -7.88 0.29
C SER A 87 9.44 -8.12 1.54
N ARG A 88 8.91 -9.34 1.68
CA ARG A 88 8.31 -9.82 2.93
C ARG A 88 8.69 -11.27 3.18
N GLU A 89 8.57 -11.69 4.43
CA GLU A 89 8.72 -13.09 4.83
C GLU A 89 7.49 -13.90 4.40
N CYS A 90 7.72 -15.11 3.93
CA CYS A 90 6.71 -16.14 3.71
C CYS A 90 7.05 -17.36 4.58
N ILE A 91 6.04 -17.96 5.21
CA ILE A 91 6.19 -19.13 6.07
C ILE A 91 5.39 -20.27 5.45
N LEU A 92 6.10 -21.32 5.06
CA LEU A 92 5.53 -22.56 4.52
C LEU A 92 5.64 -23.69 5.55
N GLU A 93 5.14 -24.86 5.19
CA GLU A 93 5.28 -26.08 5.97
C GLU A 93 6.75 -26.37 6.30
N THR A 94 7.01 -26.89 7.50
CA THR A 94 8.38 -27.19 7.94
C THR A 94 9.03 -28.19 6.99
N CYS A 95 10.29 -27.93 6.63
CA CYS A 95 11.05 -28.84 5.77
C CYS A 95 11.17 -30.23 6.40
N ARG A 96 10.86 -31.26 5.61
CA ARG A 96 11.09 -32.66 6.00
C ARG A 96 12.45 -33.11 5.45
N PRO A 97 13.29 -33.76 6.26
CA PRO A 97 14.53 -34.35 5.78
C PRO A 97 14.21 -35.56 4.90
N GLU A 98 14.82 -35.61 3.71
CA GLU A 98 14.76 -36.76 2.79
C GLU A 98 16.17 -37.25 2.48
N TRP A 99 16.31 -38.56 2.31
CA TRP A 99 17.58 -39.18 1.90
C TRP A 99 17.76 -39.00 0.40
N PHE A 100 18.87 -38.37 0.01
CA PHE A 100 19.31 -38.32 -1.38
C PHE A 100 20.49 -39.27 -1.56
N THR A 101 20.34 -40.27 -2.42
CA THR A 101 21.44 -41.18 -2.79
C THR A 101 22.04 -40.74 -4.11
N SER A 102 23.36 -40.64 -4.20
CA SER A 102 24.05 -40.51 -5.49
C SER A 102 24.10 -41.85 -6.21
N GLU A 103 24.35 -41.81 -7.52
CA GLU A 103 24.69 -43.01 -8.28
C GLU A 103 25.92 -43.71 -7.71
N TRP A 104 25.92 -45.04 -7.76
CA TRP A 104 27.07 -45.84 -7.34
C TRP A 104 28.23 -45.61 -8.31
N SER A 105 29.43 -45.39 -7.78
CA SER A 105 30.64 -45.39 -8.60
C SER A 105 31.08 -46.83 -8.83
N THR A 106 31.05 -47.27 -10.09
CA THR A 106 31.61 -48.56 -10.53
C THR A 106 33.13 -48.52 -10.63
#